data_AF-A0A4Q0YHA0-F1
#
_entry.id   AF-A0A4Q0YHA0-F1
#
_cell.length_a   1.000
_cell.length_b   1.000
_cell.length_c   1.000
_cell.angle_alpha   90.00
_cell.angle_beta   90.00
_cell.angle_gamma   90.00
#
_symmetry.space_group_name_H-M   'P 1'
#
loop_
_entity.id
_entity.type
_entity.pdbx_description
1 polymer ?
#
loop_
_entity_poly.entity_id
_entity_poly.type
_entity_poly.pdbx_seq_one_letter_code
_entity_poly.pdbx_strand_id
1 'polypeptide(L)'
;MKYKKKEEFEKANIFGMGQPNDNYAQYFIGNSFLNFLVNPKESPIFMANVTFELGCRNNWHVHHAKSGGGQILICTAGEGWYQKEEV
;
A
#
# COMPACT_ATOMS: atom_id res chain seq x y z
N MET A 1 -11.73 -13.46 3.86
CA MET A 1 -10.68 -12.96 4.76
C MET A 1 -9.73 -14.11 5.08
N LYS A 2 -8.56 -14.09 4.43
CA LYS A 2 -7.53 -15.12 4.48
C LYS A 2 -7.00 -15.39 5.88
N TYR A 3 -6.84 -14.34 6.70
CA TYR A 3 -6.40 -14.44 8.09
C TYR A 3 -7.57 -14.09 9.01
N LYS A 4 -7.81 -14.88 10.06
CA LYS A 4 -8.91 -14.60 11.00
C LYS A 4 -8.43 -13.82 12.23
N LYS A 5 -7.14 -13.87 12.51
CA LYS A 5 -6.49 -13.24 13.66
C LYS A 5 -5.38 -12.30 13.21
N LYS A 6 -5.15 -11.23 13.98
CA LYS A 6 -4.14 -10.22 13.68
C LYS A 6 -2.73 -10.82 13.68
N GLU A 7 -2.45 -11.73 14.61
CA GLU A 7 -1.13 -12.37 14.76
C GLU A 7 -0.78 -13.26 13.57
N GLU A 8 -1.78 -13.87 12.92
CA GLU A 8 -1.60 -14.66 11.69
C GLU A 8 -1.24 -13.75 10.51
N PHE A 9 -1.92 -12.61 10.41
CA PHE A 9 -1.61 -11.59 9.41
C PHE A 9 -0.21 -11.00 9.63
N GLU A 10 0.15 -10.67 10.86
CA GLU A 10 1.48 -10.09 11.19
C GLU A 10 2.62 -11.04 10.82
N LYS A 11 2.46 -12.36 11.05
CA LYS A 11 3.44 -13.36 10.60
C LYS A 11 3.58 -13.43 9.08
N ALA A 12 2.50 -13.19 8.35
CA ALA A 12 2.53 -13.16 6.88
C ALA A 12 3.04 -11.83 6.32
N ASN A 13 2.83 -10.73 7.03
CA ASN A 13 3.30 -9.39 6.64
C ASN A 13 4.79 -9.23 6.97
N ILE A 14 5.64 -9.91 6.20
CA ILE A 14 7.10 -9.97 6.40
C ILE A 14 7.78 -8.60 6.38
N PHE A 15 7.15 -7.60 5.75
CA PHE A 15 7.65 -6.24 5.68
C PHE A 15 7.15 -5.35 6.81
N GLY A 16 6.31 -5.87 7.73
CA GLY A 16 5.74 -5.13 8.84
C GLY A 16 4.68 -4.11 8.42
N MET A 17 3.78 -3.78 9.36
CA MET A 17 2.67 -2.85 9.11
C MET A 17 3.14 -1.41 8.87
N GLY A 18 4.20 -0.98 9.56
CA GLY A 18 4.69 0.40 9.51
C GLY A 18 3.93 1.33 10.45
N GLN A 19 3.99 2.63 10.15
CA GLN A 19 3.34 3.70 10.92
C GLN A 19 2.03 4.12 10.26
N PRO A 20 1.08 4.75 10.99
CA PRO A 20 -0.09 5.37 10.38
C PRO A 20 0.29 6.25 9.19
N ASN A 21 -0.48 6.17 8.12
CA ASN A 21 -0.21 6.86 6.86
C ASN A 21 -0.68 8.33 6.89
N ASP A 22 -0.42 9.04 7.98
CA ASP A 22 -1.03 10.34 8.32
C ASP A 22 -0.78 11.40 7.24
N ASN A 23 0.43 11.43 6.67
CA ASN A 23 0.81 12.38 5.61
C ASN A 23 -0.02 12.23 4.33
N TYR A 24 -0.62 11.06 4.11
CA TYR A 24 -1.41 10.75 2.92
C TYR A 24 -2.86 10.40 3.25
N ALA A 25 -3.30 10.48 4.51
CA ALA A 25 -4.61 10.03 4.97
C ALA A 25 -5.78 10.64 4.17
N GLN A 26 -5.64 11.89 3.73
CA GLN A 26 -6.61 12.59 2.86
C GLN A 26 -6.89 11.89 1.51
N TYR A 27 -6.01 11.00 1.07
CA TYR A 27 -6.16 10.22 -0.17
C TYR A 27 -6.75 8.83 0.05
N PHE A 28 -7.14 8.50 1.29
CA PHE A 28 -7.68 7.20 1.67
C PHE A 28 -9.03 7.36 2.38
N ILE A 29 -9.85 6.32 2.26
CA ILE A 29 -11.03 6.10 3.08
C ILE A 29 -10.70 4.92 3.99
N GLY A 30 -10.76 5.12 5.31
CA GLY A 30 -10.28 4.15 6.31
C GLY A 30 -8.79 4.30 6.63
N ASN A 31 -8.28 3.49 7.55
CA ASN A 31 -6.90 3.57 8.00
C ASN A 31 -5.94 2.76 7.12
N SER A 32 -4.85 3.41 6.70
CA SER A 32 -3.71 2.77 6.06
C SER A 32 -2.43 3.02 6.85
N PHE A 33 -1.45 2.17 6.64
CA PHE A 33 -0.15 2.19 7.31
C PHE A 33 0.96 2.06 6.28
N LEU A 34 2.07 2.76 6.50
CA LEU A 34 3.18 2.86 5.56
C LEU A 34 4.48 2.43 6.23
N ASN A 35 5.19 1.50 5.59
CA ASN A 35 6.56 1.17 5.92
C ASN A 35 7.49 1.36 4.72
N PHE A 36 8.43 2.28 4.79
CA PHE A 36 9.41 2.50 3.72
C PHE A 36 10.41 1.34 3.67
N LEU A 37 10.65 0.80 2.46
CA LEU A 37 11.59 -0.31 2.24
C LEU A 37 12.95 0.15 1.72
N VAL A 38 13.03 1.41 1.30
CA VAL A 38 14.26 2.07 0.86
C VAL A 38 14.32 3.46 1.48
N ASN A 39 15.53 4.00 1.68
CA ASN A 39 15.68 5.40 2.02
C ASN A 39 15.36 6.24 0.77
N PRO A 40 14.32 7.08 0.78
CA PRO A 40 13.95 7.88 -0.40
C PRO A 40 15.03 8.87 -0.84
N LYS A 41 15.98 9.21 0.05
CA LYS A 41 17.12 10.09 -0.28
C LYS A 41 18.26 9.37 -1.00
N GLU A 42 18.27 8.04 -0.96
CA GLU A 42 19.38 7.21 -1.46
C GLU A 42 18.95 6.29 -2.62
N SER A 43 17.64 6.12 -2.85
CA SER A 43 17.09 5.29 -3.92
C SER A 43 16.34 6.15 -4.95
N PRO A 44 16.62 5.98 -6.26
CA PRO A 44 15.83 6.63 -7.31
C PRO A 44 14.43 6.03 -7.47
N ILE A 45 14.16 4.90 -6.82
CA ILE A 45 12.87 4.21 -6.83
C ILE A 45 12.22 4.39 -5.47
N PHE A 46 10.97 4.89 -5.46
CA PHE A 46 10.14 4.87 -4.27
C PHE A 46 9.61 3.45 -4.03
N MET A 47 9.88 2.89 -2.86
CA MET A 47 9.41 1.55 -2.48
C MET A 47 8.94 1.54 -1.02
N ALA A 48 7.69 1.12 -0.81
CA ALA A 48 7.09 1.01 0.50
C ALA A 48 6.12 -0.18 0.56
N ASN A 49 6.00 -0.79 1.73
CA ASN A 49 4.92 -1.69 2.08
C ASN A 49 3.76 -0.86 2.62
N VAL A 50 2.58 -0.98 1.99
CA VAL A 50 1.36 -0.29 2.43
C VAL A 50 0.40 -1.34 2.96
N THR A 51 -0.02 -1.21 4.22
CA THR A 51 -1.04 -2.06 4.82
C THR A 51 -2.36 -1.31 4.90
N PHE A 52 -3.44 -1.93 4.44
CA PHE A 52 -4.80 -1.39 4.49
C PHE A 52 -5.57 -2.13 5.57
N GLU A 53 -6.31 -1.41 6.44
CA GLU A 53 -7.28 -2.07 7.29
C GLU A 53 -8.46 -2.62 6.46
N LEU A 54 -9.31 -3.45 7.07
CA LEU A 54 -10.51 -3.94 6.40
C LEU A 54 -11.39 -2.81 5.85
N GLY A 55 -11.64 -2.84 4.56
CA GLY A 55 -12.46 -1.84 3.87
C GLY A 55 -11.71 -0.54 3.54
N CYS A 56 -10.45 -0.38 3.97
CA CYS A 56 -9.65 0.76 3.55
C CYS A 56 -9.32 0.68 2.06
N ARG A 57 -9.41 1.82 1.39
CA ARG A 57 -8.99 2.00 0.00
C ARG A 57 -8.46 3.40 -0.21
N ASN A 58 -7.65 3.57 -1.25
CA ASN A 58 -7.31 4.89 -1.74
C ASN A 58 -8.45 5.48 -2.61
N ASN A 59 -8.36 6.78 -2.83
CA ASN A 59 -9.15 7.50 -3.82
C ASN A 59 -8.64 7.18 -5.24
N TRP A 60 -9.49 7.41 -6.24
CA TRP A 60 -9.10 7.36 -7.64
C TRP A 60 -7.90 8.30 -7.88
N HIS A 61 -6.84 7.78 -8.48
CA HIS A 61 -5.63 8.53 -8.77
C HIS A 61 -4.87 7.87 -9.92
N VAL A 62 -3.90 8.60 -10.47
CA VAL A 62 -3.04 8.14 -11.56
C VAL A 62 -1.59 8.50 -11.27
N HIS A 63 -0.68 7.56 -11.52
CA HIS A 63 0.76 7.82 -11.48
C HIS A 63 1.24 8.27 -12.87
N HIS A 64 1.38 9.57 -13.06
CA HIS A 64 1.92 10.12 -14.31
C HIS A 64 3.43 9.88 -14.43
N ALA A 65 3.89 9.46 -15.60
CA ALA A 65 5.31 9.33 -15.90
C ALA A 65 5.62 9.75 -17.34
N LYS A 66 6.75 10.43 -17.54
CA LYS A 66 7.19 10.90 -18.87
C LYS A 66 7.71 9.77 -19.77
N SER A 67 8.36 8.77 -19.19
CA SER A 67 8.79 7.55 -19.88
C SER A 67 8.92 6.39 -18.89
N GLY A 68 8.39 5.21 -19.21
CA GLY A 68 8.64 3.97 -18.45
C GLY A 68 8.18 3.96 -16.99
N GLY A 69 7.15 4.73 -16.61
CA GLY A 69 6.65 4.74 -15.23
C GLY A 69 5.27 4.11 -15.08
N GLY A 70 4.57 4.52 -14.02
CA GLY A 70 3.38 3.86 -13.51
C GLY A 70 3.64 3.34 -12.09
N GLN A 71 2.81 2.40 -11.65
CA GLN A 71 2.94 1.77 -10.34
C GLN A 71 2.87 0.26 -10.49
N ILE A 72 3.73 -0.44 -9.75
CA ILE A 72 3.68 -1.89 -9.60
C ILE A 72 3.24 -2.17 -8.17
N LEU A 73 2.24 -3.04 -8.01
CA LEU A 73 1.77 -3.53 -6.71
C LEU A 73 2.10 -5.02 -6.60
N ILE A 74 2.70 -5.41 -5.48
CA ILE A 74 2.98 -6.81 -5.14
C ILE A 74 2.20 -7.12 -3.87
N CYS A 75 1.19 -7.98 -3.96
CA CYS A 75 0.41 -8.40 -2.80
C CYS A 75 1.24 -9.39 -1.96
N THR A 76 1.63 -8.98 -0.75
CA THR A 76 2.52 -9.75 0.15
C THR A 76 1.74 -10.45 1.28
N ALA A 77 0.71 -9.80 1.80
CA ALA A 77 -0.17 -10.36 2.82
C ALA A 77 -1.60 -9.81 2.67
N GLY A 78 -2.59 -10.66 2.91
CA GLY A 78 -4.00 -10.32 3.00
C GLY A 78 -4.77 -10.66 1.73
N GLU A 79 -5.90 -9.97 1.57
CA GLU A 79 -6.74 -9.98 0.38
C GLU A 79 -7.19 -8.54 0.14
N GLY A 80 -7.28 -8.13 -1.12
CA GLY A 80 -7.64 -6.77 -1.49
C GLY A 80 -8.22 -6.70 -2.89
N TRP A 81 -8.59 -5.48 -3.29
CA TRP A 81 -9.21 -5.20 -4.58
C TRP A 81 -8.35 -4.26 -5.39
N TYR A 82 -8.34 -4.47 -6.70
CA TYR A 82 -7.84 -3.53 -7.68
C TYR A 82 -8.96 -3.26 -8.69
N GLN A 83 -9.14 -1.99 -9.03
CA GLN A 83 -10.07 -1.57 -10.06
C GLN A 83 -9.41 -0.46 -10.87
N LYS A 84 -9.62 -0.50 -12.18
CA LYS A 84 -9.34 0.62 -13.10
C LYS A 84 -10.65 1.09 -13.71
N GLU A 85 -10.75 2.39 -13.94
CA GLU A 85 -11.81 2.94 -14.78
C GLU A 85 -11.42 2.73 -16.25
N GLU A 86 -12.32 2.12 -17.02
CA GLU A 86 -12.19 2.02 -18.47
C GLU A 86 -13.07 3.11 -19.09
N VAL A 87 -12.50 3.88 -20.01
CA VAL A 87 -13.17 4.94 -20.76
C VAL A 87 -13.55 4.44 -22.14
#